data_AF-A0AAW6YTK4-F1
#
_entry.id   AF-A0AAW6YTK4-F1
#
_cell.length_a   1.000
_cell.length_b   1.000
_cell.length_c   1.000
_cell.angle_alpha   90.00
_cell.angle_beta   90.00
_cell.angle_gamma   90.00
#
_symmetry.space_group_name_H-M   'P 1'
#
loop_
_entity.id
_entity.type
_entity.pdbx_description
1 polymer ?
#
loop_
_entity_poly.entity_id
_entity_poly.type
_entity_poly.pdbx_seq_one_letter_code
_entity_poly.pdbx_strand_id
1 'polypeptide(L)' 'GIIPALESSHALALAAKLAPHYTADQILLVTLSGRGDKDVDQVLRILES' A
#
# COMPACT_ATOMS: atom_id res chain seq x y z
N GLY A 1 -6.49 -3.63 9.31
CA GLY A 1 -6.16 -2.91 10.56
C GLY A 1 -4.71 -2.45 10.61
N ILE A 2 -4.09 -2.18 9.46
CA ILE A 2 -2.78 -1.51 9.37
C ILE A 2 -3.02 -0.36 8.40
N ILE A 3 -2.62 0.85 8.78
CA ILE A 3 -2.67 2.02 7.91
C ILE A 3 -1.23 2.25 7.44
N PRO A 4 -0.87 1.86 6.20
CA PRO A 4 0.47 2.09 5.68
C PRO A 4 0.68 3.58 5.41
N ALA A 5 1.94 4.03 5.48
CA ALA A 5 2.31 5.36 4.99
C ALA A 5 1.89 5.54 3.50
N LEU A 6 1.65 6.78 3.09
CA LEU A 6 1.25 7.06 1.70
C LEU A 6 2.28 6.56 0.69
N GLU A 7 3.57 6.65 1.01
CA GLU A 7 4.66 6.13 0.18
C GLU A 7 4.62 4.59 0.11
N SER A 8 4.37 3.91 1.23
CA SER A 8 4.24 2.44 1.27
C SER A 8 3.02 1.94 0.49
N SER A 9 1.96 2.76 0.38
CA SER A 9 0.76 2.43 -0.40
C SER A 9 1.06 2.28 -1.89
N HIS A 10 2.09 2.96 -2.42
CA HIS A 10 2.52 2.80 -3.80
C HIS A 10 3.13 1.41 -4.05
N ALA A 11 3.91 0.89 -3.09
CA ALA A 11 4.48 -0.46 -3.18
C ALA A 11 3.38 -1.53 -3.15
N LEU A 12 2.37 -1.37 -2.29
CA LEU A 12 1.21 -2.26 -2.25
C LEU A 12 0.39 -2.22 -3.54
N ALA A 13 0.19 -1.04 -4.13
CA ALA A 13 -0.51 -0.90 -5.40
C ALA A 13 0.23 -1.63 -6.54
N LEU A 14 1.56 -1.54 -6.58
CA LEU A 14 2.35 -2.31 -7.55
C LEU A 14 2.28 -3.81 -7.25
N ALA A 15 2.40 -4.22 -5.99
CA ALA A 15 2.31 -5.61 -5.59
C ALA A 15 0.97 -6.25 -6.01
N ALA A 16 -0.15 -5.52 -5.86
CA ALA A 16 -1.46 -5.98 -6.31
C ALA A 16 -1.56 -6.12 -7.85
N LYS A 17 -0.87 -5.27 -8.62
CA LYS A 17 -0.78 -5.40 -10.08
C LYS A 17 0.11 -6.56 -10.51
N LEU A 18 1.17 -6.82 -9.73
CA LEU A 18 2.14 -7.86 -10.00
C LEU A 18 1.61 -9.25 -9.64
N ALA A 19 0.90 -9.39 -8.52
CA ALA A 19 0.44 -10.66 -7.97
C ALA A 19 -0.24 -11.61 -8.98
N PRO A 20 -1.11 -11.15 -9.91
CA PRO A 20 -1.73 -12.02 -10.92
C PRO A 20 -0.75 -12.66 -11.92
N HIS A 21 0.48 -12.15 -12.02
CA HIS A 21 1.53 -12.67 -12.90
C HIS A 21 2.41 -13.75 -12.24
N TYR A 22 2.20 -14.05 -10.96
CA TYR A 22 2.96 -15.05 -10.21
C TYR A 22 2.10 -16.31 -9.98
N THR A 23 2.77 -17.45 -9.81
CA THR A 23 2.11 -18.68 -9.39
C THR A 23 1.88 -18.67 -7.88
N ALA A 24 0.90 -19.45 -7.42
CA ALA A 24 0.45 -19.42 -6.02
C ALA A 24 1.53 -19.87 -4.99
N ASP A 25 2.58 -20.55 -5.44
CA ASP A 25 3.73 -21.01 -4.65
C ASP A 25 4.83 -19.95 -4.49
N GLN A 26 4.75 -18.84 -5.24
CA GLN A 26 5.73 -17.76 -5.16
C GLN A 26 5.40 -16.77 -4.04
N ILE A 27 6.42 -16.32 -3.32
CA ILE A 27 6.28 -15.37 -2.22
C ILE A 27 6.68 -13.97 -2.69
N LEU A 28 5.77 -13.00 -2.54
CA LEU A 28 6.03 -11.59 -2.78
C LEU A 28 6.26 -10.86 -1.45
N LEU A 29 7.50 -10.45 -1.19
CA LEU A 29 7.87 -9.66 -0.01
C LEU A 29 7.74 -8.16 -0.32
N VAL A 30 6.94 -7.46 0.49
CA VAL A 30 6.70 -6.01 0.35
C VAL A 30 7.12 -5.31 1.63
N THR A 31 7.96 -4.29 1.50
CA THR A 31 8.37 -3.45 2.63
C THR A 31 7.33 -2.38 2.91
N LEU A 32 6.80 -2.36 4.13
CA LEU A 32 6.03 -1.24 4.67
C LEU A 32 6.97 -0.36 5.49
N SER A 33 7.48 0.71 4.88
CA SER A 33 8.51 1.57 5.47
C SER A 33 8.01 2.40 6.65
N GLY A 34 6.69 2.56 6.79
CA GLY A 34 6.11 3.37 7.86
C GLY A 34 4.60 3.23 7.99
N ARG A 35 4.09 3.93 9.00
CA ARG A 35 2.66 4.02 9.36
C ARG A 35 2.05 5.31 8.83
N GLY A 36 0.80 5.25 8.40
CA GLY A 36 0.07 6.36 7.78
C GLY A 36 -0.71 7.25 8.74
N ASP A 37 -0.52 7.14 10.05
CA ASP A 37 -1.26 7.94 11.04
C ASP A 37 -1.18 9.46 10.78
N LYS A 38 -0.05 9.93 10.23
CA LYS A 38 0.17 11.34 9.89
C LYS A 38 -0.44 11.78 8.56
N ASP A 39 -0.74 10.81 7.69
CA ASP A 39 -1.21 11.07 6.31
C ASP A 39 -2.74 11.06 6.22
N VAL A 40 -3.44 10.66 7.29
CA VAL A 40 -4.90 10.47 7.32
C VAL A 40 -5.64 11.73 6.88
N ASP A 41 -5.32 12.90 7.44
CA ASP A 41 -5.99 14.16 7.11
C ASP A 41 -5.80 14.54 5.63
N GLN A 42 -4.63 14.25 5.07
CA GLN A 42 -4.36 14.52 3.66
C GLN A 42 -5.15 13.57 2.76
N VAL A 43 -5.19 12.28 3.10
CA VAL A 43 -5.95 11.28 2.34
C VAL A 43 -7.45 11.59 2.39
N LEU A 44 -7.99 11.97 3.56
CA LEU A 44 -9.39 12.38 3.70
C LEU A 44 -9.74 13.53 2.75
N ARG A 45 -8.91 14.58 2.69
CA ARG A 45 -9.12 15.70 1.76
C ARG A 45 -9.16 15.28 0.29
N ILE A 46 -8.37 14.27 -0.09
CA ILE A 46 -8.35 13.74 -1.47
C ILE A 46 -9.58 12.88 -1.76
N LEU A 47 -10.10 12.17 -0.76
CA LEU A 47 -11.29 11.32 -0.93
C LEU A 47 -12.60 12.11 -0.95
N GLU A 48 -12.62 13.27 -0.30
CA GLU A 48 -13.78 14.17 -0.23
C GLU A 48 -13.87 15.15 -1.41
N SER A 49 -12.82 15.24 -2.25
CA SER A 49 -12.79 16.05 -3.48
C SER A 49 -13.31 15.27 -4.69
#